data_AF-A0A1G7B7F0-F1
#
_entry.id   AF-A0A1G7B7F0-F1
#
_cell.length_a   1.000
_cell.length_b   1.000
_cell.length_c   1.000
_cell.angle_alpha   90.00
_cell.angle_beta   90.00
_cell.angle_gamma   90.00
#
_symmetry.space_group_name_H-M   'P 1'
#
loop_
_entity.id
_entity.type
_entity.pdbx_description
1 polymer ?
#
loop_
_entity_poly.entity_id
_entity_poly.type
_entity_poly.pdbx_seq_one_letter_code
_entity_poly.pdbx_strand_id
1 'polypeptide(L)'
;MLSRLWQSAMIALARSGRVSRVMQNGRVTSGLSRRFIASGDETVGVARAQALLSEQGLRASLFYLGEYVDQPALVDENVAAKLAVTRALAGTGLDIHVSVDMTQVGHLLDPALTRRNLDTIAEAIRDAAASAPSPGLHCLMLDMEDPSVVDATIALHDDLAERGFPVALTLQAYLKRTEADLAAQIRRGSRVRLVKGAFVGEPAYAYTRRPDVKANSRRLIDAMFSEDAREAGFYPIVATHDAHLIAHARDRARAGGWTPGRYEFEMLLGVREPLARALAVEGERVRLYVPFGRDWWPYTVRRIGESPANAALLARALAG
;
A
#
# COMPACT_ATOMS: atom_id res chain seq x y z
N MET A 1 -22.71 -18.07 1.68
CA MET A 1 -23.67 -17.14 2.31
C MET A 1 -23.10 -16.45 3.54
N LEU A 2 -22.49 -17.17 4.51
CA LEU A 2 -21.90 -16.56 5.71
C LEU A 2 -20.84 -15.47 5.44
N SER A 3 -19.95 -15.66 4.47
CA SER A 3 -18.91 -14.67 4.14
C SER A 3 -19.46 -13.35 3.56
N ARG A 4 -20.55 -13.41 2.79
CA ARG A 4 -21.21 -12.22 2.21
C ARG A 4 -21.98 -11.45 3.28
N LEU A 5 -22.70 -12.16 4.16
CA LEU A 5 -23.41 -11.56 5.30
C LEU A 5 -22.44 -10.90 6.28
N TRP A 6 -21.29 -11.55 6.55
CA TRP A 6 -20.20 -10.98 7.35
C TRP A 6 -19.65 -9.69 6.74
N GLN A 7 -19.31 -9.71 5.44
CA GLN A 7 -18.76 -8.54 4.76
C GLN A 7 -19.76 -7.37 4.71
N SER A 8 -21.04 -7.63 4.46
CA SER A 8 -22.11 -6.62 4.52
C SER A 8 -22.30 -6.03 5.92
N ALA A 9 -22.24 -6.85 6.97
CA ALA A 9 -22.33 -6.39 8.36
C ALA A 9 -21.13 -5.50 8.73
N MET A 10 -19.93 -5.85 8.29
CA MET A 10 -18.72 -5.05 8.54
C MET A 10 -18.74 -3.72 7.77
N ILE A 11 -19.25 -3.71 6.53
CA ILE A 11 -19.46 -2.45 5.79
C ILE A 11 -20.47 -1.55 6.52
N ALA A 12 -21.56 -2.11 7.05
CA ALA A 12 -22.54 -1.36 7.83
C ALA A 12 -21.94 -0.80 9.14
N LEU A 13 -21.08 -1.59 9.81
CA LEU A 13 -20.37 -1.18 11.02
C LEU A 13 -19.35 -0.06 10.75
N ALA A 14 -18.64 -0.13 9.61
CA ALA A 14 -17.67 0.88 9.18
C ALA A 14 -18.35 2.22 8.81
N ARG A 15 -19.59 2.18 8.31
CA ARG A 15 -20.38 3.36 7.93
C ARG A 15 -21.13 4.00 9.10
N SER A 16 -21.18 3.39 10.28
CA SER A 16 -21.93 3.92 11.42
C SER A 16 -21.14 4.97 12.20
N GLY A 17 -21.41 6.26 11.96
CA GLY A 17 -20.71 7.37 12.64
C GLY A 17 -20.81 7.36 14.17
N ARG A 18 -21.88 6.78 14.74
CA ARG A 18 -22.02 6.59 16.20
C ARG A 18 -21.06 5.52 16.73
N VAL A 19 -20.94 4.39 16.04
CA VAL A 19 -20.02 3.31 16.40
C VAL A 19 -18.57 3.77 16.19
N SER A 20 -18.29 4.46 15.08
CA SER A 20 -16.98 5.08 14.83
C SER A 20 -16.57 5.99 15.97
N ARG A 21 -17.44 6.90 16.41
CA ARG A 21 -17.13 7.85 17.49
C ARG A 21 -16.92 7.18 18.85
N VAL A 22 -17.69 6.14 19.17
CA VAL A 22 -17.50 5.39 20.42
C VAL A 22 -16.19 4.61 20.39
N MET A 23 -15.89 3.97 19.26
CA MET A 23 -14.71 3.12 19.13
C MET A 23 -13.42 3.93 19.03
N GLN A 24 -13.44 5.06 18.31
CA GLN A 24 -12.32 6.00 18.19
C GLN A 24 -11.91 6.62 19.53
N ASN A 25 -12.85 6.76 20.48
CA ASN A 25 -12.64 7.41 21.78
C ASN A 25 -12.47 6.44 22.97
N GLY A 26 -12.55 5.12 22.74
CA GLY A 26 -12.42 4.09 23.79
C GLY A 26 -10.96 3.79 24.18
N ARG A 27 -10.70 3.51 25.47
CA ARG A 27 -9.35 3.12 25.95
C ARG A 27 -8.99 1.67 25.64
N VAL A 28 -9.98 0.76 25.64
CA VAL A 28 -9.83 -0.68 25.35
C VAL A 28 -9.52 -0.93 23.88
N THR A 29 -10.04 -0.09 22.99
CA THR A 29 -9.85 -0.18 21.53
C THR A 29 -8.43 0.21 21.08
N SER A 30 -7.62 0.80 21.97
CA SER A 30 -6.23 1.20 21.69
C SER A 30 -5.28 0.02 21.43
N GLY A 31 -5.55 -1.17 21.97
CA GLY A 31 -4.77 -2.37 21.70
C GLY A 31 -5.02 -2.96 20.30
N LEU A 32 -6.25 -2.80 19.80
CA LEU A 32 -6.64 -3.21 18.45
C LEU A 32 -6.11 -2.20 17.41
N SER A 33 -6.19 -0.90 17.70
CA SER A 33 -5.64 0.14 16.82
C SER A 33 -4.14 -0.04 16.64
N ARG A 34 -3.36 -0.19 17.72
CA ARG A 34 -1.89 -0.39 17.68
C ARG A 34 -1.44 -1.58 16.80
N ARG A 35 -2.29 -2.60 16.67
CA ARG A 35 -1.98 -3.80 15.89
C ARG A 35 -2.07 -3.56 14.39
N PHE A 36 -3.00 -2.73 13.93
CA PHE A 36 -3.27 -2.56 12.50
C PHE A 36 -2.97 -1.15 11.97
N ILE A 37 -2.82 -0.16 12.86
CA ILE A 37 -2.73 1.27 12.53
C ILE A 37 -1.82 1.98 13.54
N ALA A 38 -1.02 2.93 13.07
CA ALA A 38 -0.39 3.94 13.91
C ALA A 38 -1.43 5.03 14.26
N SER A 39 -2.27 4.78 15.27
CA SER A 39 -3.37 5.71 15.62
C SER A 39 -2.80 7.01 16.19
N GLY A 40 -2.84 8.07 15.38
CA GLY A 40 -2.21 9.35 15.70
C GLY A 40 -1.90 10.16 14.44
N ASP A 41 -1.09 11.20 14.60
CA ASP A 41 -0.59 12.02 13.50
C ASP A 41 0.67 11.40 12.86
N GLU A 42 1.33 12.16 11.99
CA GLU A 42 2.56 11.73 11.31
C GLU A 42 3.68 11.29 12.27
N THR A 43 3.77 11.89 13.46
CA THR A 43 4.84 11.58 14.42
C THR A 43 4.70 10.15 14.94
N VAL A 44 3.46 9.71 15.17
CA VAL A 44 3.15 8.33 15.58
C VAL A 44 3.44 7.36 14.43
N GLY A 45 3.13 7.74 13.20
CA GLY A 45 3.47 6.97 12.00
C GLY A 45 4.98 6.76 11.86
N VAL A 46 5.76 7.82 12.01
CA VAL A 46 7.23 7.79 11.94
C VAL A 46 7.83 6.99 13.09
N ALA A 47 7.38 7.20 14.33
CA ALA A 47 7.84 6.43 15.48
C ALA A 47 7.57 4.93 15.29
N ARG A 48 6.42 4.56 14.70
CA ARG A 48 6.11 3.17 14.37
C ARG A 48 7.06 2.63 13.32
N ALA A 49 7.37 3.39 12.27
CA ALA A 49 8.33 3.01 11.25
C ALA A 49 9.75 2.82 11.81
N GLN A 50 10.17 3.69 12.73
CA GLN A 50 11.46 3.57 13.43
C GLN A 50 11.54 2.28 14.24
N ALA A 51 10.52 1.99 15.05
CA ALA A 51 10.47 0.77 15.84
C ALA A 51 10.47 -0.51 14.98
N LEU A 52 9.73 -0.51 13.86
CA LEU A 52 9.73 -1.64 12.92
C LEU A 52 11.13 -1.90 12.35
N LEU A 53 11.87 -0.85 12.00
CA LEU A 53 13.20 -1.02 11.45
C LEU A 53 14.22 -1.43 12.51
N SER A 54 14.26 -0.74 13.65
CA SER A 54 15.27 -0.97 14.69
C SER A 54 15.09 -2.29 15.42
N GLU A 55 13.85 -2.72 15.66
CA GLU A 55 13.56 -3.93 16.44
C GLU A 55 13.40 -5.18 15.57
N GLN A 56 12.96 -5.03 14.31
CA GLN A 56 12.52 -6.16 13.48
C GLN A 56 13.17 -6.18 12.08
N GLY A 57 13.97 -5.17 11.71
CA GLY A 57 14.53 -5.06 10.36
C GLY A 57 13.47 -4.82 9.27
N LEU A 58 12.26 -4.40 9.66
CA LEU A 58 11.13 -4.19 8.75
C LEU A 58 11.04 -2.72 8.34
N ARG A 59 10.87 -2.47 7.04
CA ARG A 59 10.65 -1.13 6.49
C ARG A 59 9.17 -0.76 6.57
N ALA A 60 8.83 0.51 6.33
CA ALA A 60 7.45 0.99 6.34
C ALA A 60 7.08 1.73 5.04
N SER A 61 5.81 1.59 4.62
CA SER A 61 5.12 2.48 3.67
C SER A 61 4.05 3.20 4.46
N LEU A 62 4.14 4.52 4.61
CA LEU A 62 3.17 5.29 5.39
C LEU A 62 1.98 5.69 4.52
N PHE A 63 0.77 5.43 5.02
CA PHE A 63 -0.48 5.79 4.35
C PHE A 63 -1.40 6.55 5.30
N TYR A 64 -1.78 7.75 4.93
CA TYR A 64 -2.71 8.54 5.74
C TYR A 64 -4.16 8.09 5.52
N LEU A 65 -4.84 7.79 6.62
CA LEU A 65 -6.25 7.42 6.67
C LEU A 65 -7.13 8.67 6.64
N GLY A 66 -7.34 9.23 5.45
CA GLY A 66 -8.44 10.16 5.17
C GLY A 66 -9.48 9.46 4.29
N GLU A 67 -10.73 9.35 4.75
CA GLU A 67 -11.82 8.78 3.97
C GLU A 67 -12.79 9.86 3.45
N TYR A 68 -13.52 9.54 2.37
CA TYR A 68 -14.63 10.32 1.78
C TYR A 68 -14.23 11.73 1.33
N VAL A 69 -13.24 11.79 0.44
CA VAL A 69 -12.72 13.03 -0.12
C VAL A 69 -13.62 13.51 -1.28
N ASP A 70 -14.84 13.92 -0.94
CA ASP A 70 -15.77 14.61 -1.85
C ASP A 70 -15.83 16.13 -1.57
N GLN A 71 -15.00 16.61 -0.65
CA GLN A 71 -14.89 18.01 -0.26
C GLN A 71 -13.46 18.52 -0.45
N PRO A 72 -13.26 19.73 -1.04
CA PRO A 72 -11.94 20.32 -1.21
C PRO A 72 -11.13 20.42 0.09
N ALA A 73 -11.77 20.76 1.21
CA ALA A 73 -11.09 20.84 2.50
C ALA A 73 -10.47 19.50 2.96
N LEU A 74 -11.12 18.37 2.62
CA LEU A 74 -10.58 17.04 2.92
C LEU A 74 -9.43 16.68 1.99
N VAL A 75 -9.45 17.15 0.74
CA VAL A 75 -8.28 17.03 -0.16
C VAL A 75 -7.09 17.75 0.45
N ASP A 76 -7.29 18.99 0.88
CA ASP A 76 -6.24 19.82 1.48
C ASP A 76 -5.67 19.17 2.75
N GLU A 77 -6.52 18.62 3.62
CA GLU A 77 -6.09 17.87 4.81
C GLU A 77 -5.25 16.63 4.43
N ASN A 78 -5.70 15.85 3.44
CA ASN A 78 -4.98 14.66 2.98
C ASN A 78 -3.61 15.00 2.40
N VAL A 79 -3.53 16.07 1.60
CA VAL A 79 -2.26 16.57 1.04
C VAL A 79 -1.36 17.08 2.16
N ALA A 80 -1.89 17.87 3.09
CA ALA A 80 -1.14 18.40 4.23
C ALA A 80 -0.55 17.29 5.10
N ALA A 81 -1.32 16.22 5.37
CA ALA A 81 -0.85 15.07 6.14
C ALA A 81 0.28 14.31 5.42
N LYS A 82 0.19 14.16 4.09
CA LYS A 82 1.26 13.53 3.27
C LYS A 82 2.53 14.37 3.25
N LEU A 83 2.41 15.69 3.18
CA LEU A 83 3.54 16.61 3.28
C LEU A 83 4.16 16.61 4.69
N ALA A 84 3.32 16.55 5.74
CA ALA A 84 3.77 16.49 7.13
C ALA A 84 4.58 15.22 7.40
N VAL A 85 4.08 14.05 6.98
CA VAL A 85 4.81 12.79 7.15
C VAL A 85 6.08 12.72 6.32
N THR A 86 6.08 13.30 5.12
CA THR A 86 7.29 13.42 4.29
C THR A 86 8.38 14.22 5.02
N ARG A 87 8.01 15.38 5.60
CA ARG A 87 8.93 16.18 6.41
C ARG A 87 9.39 15.45 7.67
N ALA A 88 8.50 14.73 8.35
CA ALA A 88 8.83 14.00 9.56
C ALA A 88 9.76 12.80 9.30
N LEU A 89 9.74 12.23 8.09
CA LEU A 89 10.69 11.19 7.66
C LEU A 89 12.06 11.76 7.28
N ALA A 90 12.13 13.03 6.86
CA ALA A 90 13.39 13.66 6.46
C ALA A 90 14.39 13.65 7.63
N GLY A 91 15.65 13.28 7.33
CA GLY A 91 16.72 13.19 8.33
C GLY A 91 16.65 12.00 9.30
N THR A 92 15.60 11.16 9.25
CA THR A 92 15.48 10.00 10.16
C THR A 92 16.32 8.79 9.73
N GLY A 93 16.78 8.76 8.48
CA GLY A 93 17.42 7.58 7.86
C GLY A 93 16.45 6.46 7.46
N LEU A 94 15.15 6.67 7.65
CA LEU A 94 14.11 5.79 7.11
C LEU A 94 13.88 6.03 5.61
N ASP A 95 13.27 5.04 4.96
CA ASP A 95 12.71 5.23 3.63
C ASP A 95 11.60 6.29 3.65
N ILE A 96 11.60 7.16 2.65
CA ILE A 96 10.51 8.12 2.42
C ILE A 96 9.55 7.47 1.44
N HIS A 97 8.77 6.52 1.95
CA HIS A 97 7.82 5.75 1.14
C HIS A 97 6.39 6.09 1.56
N VAL A 98 5.72 6.94 0.78
CA VAL A 98 4.40 7.46 1.09
C VAL A 98 3.41 6.97 0.04
N SER A 99 2.35 6.30 0.48
CA SER A 99 1.26 5.82 -0.40
C SER A 99 0.16 6.87 -0.55
N VAL A 100 -0.41 6.97 -1.75
CA VAL A 100 -1.52 7.87 -2.07
C VAL A 100 -2.54 7.20 -2.98
N ASP A 101 -3.81 7.33 -2.60
CA ASP A 101 -4.95 7.09 -3.50
C ASP A 101 -5.26 8.39 -4.27
N MET A 102 -5.58 8.29 -5.56
CA MET A 102 -5.88 9.43 -6.43
C MET A 102 -7.11 10.19 -5.94
N THR A 103 -8.11 9.47 -5.46
CA THR A 103 -9.33 10.07 -4.89
C THR A 103 -9.02 10.92 -3.65
N GLN A 104 -8.00 10.57 -2.85
CA GLN A 104 -7.59 11.35 -1.68
C GLN A 104 -6.95 12.70 -2.04
N VAL A 105 -6.51 12.88 -3.29
CA VAL A 105 -5.84 14.10 -3.76
C VAL A 105 -6.67 14.87 -4.79
N GLY A 106 -7.96 14.56 -4.90
CA GLY A 106 -8.95 15.37 -5.62
C GLY A 106 -9.40 14.82 -6.96
N HIS A 107 -9.15 13.55 -7.28
CA HIS A 107 -9.47 12.99 -8.61
C HIS A 107 -10.96 13.05 -8.95
N LEU A 108 -11.83 12.90 -7.95
CA LEU A 108 -13.28 12.99 -8.13
C LEU A 108 -13.79 14.43 -8.29
N LEU A 109 -12.98 15.43 -7.91
CA LEU A 109 -13.37 16.84 -7.97
C LEU A 109 -12.87 17.49 -9.27
N ASP A 110 -11.57 17.37 -9.53
CA ASP A 110 -10.90 17.97 -10.67
C ASP A 110 -9.58 17.20 -10.97
N PRO A 111 -9.45 16.54 -12.13
CA PRO A 111 -8.19 15.92 -12.54
C PRO A 111 -6.99 16.89 -12.54
N ALA A 112 -7.20 18.18 -12.81
CA ALA A 112 -6.12 19.17 -12.75
C ALA A 112 -5.69 19.46 -11.30
N LEU A 113 -6.62 19.44 -10.34
CA LEU A 113 -6.31 19.50 -8.90
C LEU A 113 -5.46 18.31 -8.48
N THR A 114 -5.79 17.11 -8.95
CA THR A 114 -5.02 15.90 -8.67
C THR A 114 -3.58 16.02 -9.13
N ARG A 115 -3.37 16.48 -10.37
CA ARG A 115 -2.01 16.71 -10.90
C ARG A 115 -1.22 17.68 -10.02
N ARG A 116 -1.80 18.84 -9.67
CA ARG A 116 -1.11 19.85 -8.83
C ARG A 116 -0.72 19.28 -7.46
N ASN A 117 -1.62 18.52 -6.85
CA ASN A 117 -1.38 17.92 -5.54
C ASN A 117 -0.31 16.82 -5.59
N LEU A 118 -0.34 15.96 -6.61
CA LEU A 118 0.69 14.95 -6.80
C LEU A 118 2.06 15.57 -7.09
N ASP A 119 2.13 16.61 -7.91
CA ASP A 119 3.36 17.37 -8.16
C ASP A 119 3.94 17.89 -6.84
N THR A 120 3.11 18.53 -6.02
CA THR A 120 3.51 19.07 -4.72
C THR A 120 4.07 18.00 -3.78
N ILE A 121 3.41 16.83 -3.71
CA ILE A 121 3.86 15.72 -2.86
C ILE A 121 5.14 15.09 -3.41
N ALA A 122 5.23 14.88 -4.73
CA ALA A 122 6.39 14.30 -5.38
C ALA A 122 7.64 15.20 -5.24
N GLU A 123 7.47 16.52 -5.35
CA GLU A 123 8.52 17.52 -5.08
C GLU A 123 9.01 17.43 -3.63
N ALA A 124 8.09 17.42 -2.66
CA ALA A 124 8.46 17.29 -1.25
C ALA A 124 9.24 15.99 -0.97
N ILE A 125 8.84 14.87 -1.57
CA ILE A 125 9.54 13.59 -1.41
C ILE A 125 10.92 13.62 -2.08
N ARG A 126 11.05 14.19 -3.27
CA ARG A 126 12.34 14.37 -3.96
C ARG A 126 13.30 15.19 -3.11
N ASP A 127 12.85 16.32 -2.60
CA ASP A 127 13.70 17.25 -1.84
C ASP A 127 14.12 16.64 -0.49
N ALA A 128 13.19 15.94 0.18
CA ALA A 128 13.50 15.18 1.40
C ALA A 128 14.44 13.99 1.12
N ALA A 129 14.29 13.29 -0.01
CA ALA A 129 15.17 12.20 -0.40
C ALA A 129 16.59 12.67 -0.75
N ALA A 130 16.74 13.86 -1.33
CA ALA A 130 18.04 14.44 -1.64
C ALA A 130 18.89 14.73 -0.39
N SER A 131 18.24 14.89 0.77
CA SER A 131 18.89 15.10 2.08
C SER A 131 18.86 13.85 2.98
N ALA A 132 18.45 12.69 2.45
CA ALA A 132 18.40 11.46 3.23
C ALA A 132 19.82 11.03 3.65
N PRO A 133 20.05 10.72 4.94
CA PRO A 133 21.38 10.40 5.46
C PRO A 133 21.86 9.00 5.07
N SER A 134 20.99 8.17 4.50
CA SER A 134 21.24 6.78 4.12
C SER A 134 20.56 6.45 2.79
N PRO A 135 21.13 5.55 1.98
CA PRO A 135 20.44 5.02 0.82
C PRO A 135 19.16 4.27 1.22
N GLY A 136 18.07 4.57 0.52
CA GLY A 136 16.76 3.97 0.77
C GLY A 136 15.87 3.95 -0.47
N LEU A 137 14.71 3.30 -0.34
CA LEU A 137 13.66 3.38 -1.35
C LEU A 137 12.75 4.56 -1.00
N HIS A 138 13.08 5.73 -1.56
CA HIS A 138 12.24 6.91 -1.46
C HIS A 138 11.32 6.99 -2.67
N CYS A 139 10.01 7.02 -2.44
CA CYS A 139 9.03 7.26 -3.49
C CYS A 139 7.65 7.68 -2.98
N LEU A 140 6.95 8.38 -3.87
CA LEU A 140 5.49 8.47 -3.86
C LEU A 140 4.94 7.21 -4.54
N MET A 141 4.25 6.37 -3.78
CA MET A 141 3.58 5.18 -4.30
C MET A 141 2.14 5.53 -4.65
N LEU A 142 1.81 5.48 -5.95
CA LEU A 142 0.44 5.65 -6.44
C LEU A 142 -0.29 4.31 -6.27
N ASP A 143 -1.19 4.28 -5.29
CA ASP A 143 -2.02 3.12 -5.01
C ASP A 143 -3.12 3.00 -6.07
N MET A 144 -3.48 1.76 -6.40
CA MET A 144 -4.44 1.48 -7.46
C MET A 144 -5.81 1.18 -6.88
N GLU A 145 -6.76 2.04 -7.23
CA GLU A 145 -8.14 1.98 -6.78
C GLU A 145 -8.99 1.10 -7.73
N ASP A 146 -10.24 1.48 -7.97
CA ASP A 146 -11.14 0.73 -8.82
C ASP A 146 -10.83 0.90 -10.32
N PRO A 147 -11.38 0.03 -11.19
CA PRO A 147 -11.07 0.05 -12.62
C PRO A 147 -11.29 1.40 -13.34
N SER A 148 -12.15 2.28 -12.82
CA SER A 148 -12.47 3.56 -13.46
C SER A 148 -11.31 4.55 -13.49
N VAL A 149 -10.33 4.40 -12.60
CA VAL A 149 -9.19 5.34 -12.47
C VAL A 149 -7.85 4.75 -12.90
N VAL A 150 -7.83 3.50 -13.40
CA VAL A 150 -6.57 2.80 -13.77
C VAL A 150 -5.77 3.58 -14.80
N ASP A 151 -6.42 3.98 -15.90
CA ASP A 151 -5.73 4.70 -16.99
C ASP A 151 -5.20 6.06 -16.53
N ALA A 152 -6.00 6.80 -15.76
CA ALA A 152 -5.59 8.10 -15.23
C ALA A 152 -4.42 7.98 -14.24
N THR A 153 -4.43 6.95 -13.40
CA THR A 153 -3.35 6.68 -12.42
C THR A 153 -2.05 6.33 -13.13
N ILE A 154 -2.09 5.44 -14.14
CA ILE A 154 -0.91 5.07 -14.93
C ILE A 154 -0.36 6.30 -15.67
N ALA A 155 -1.21 7.09 -16.30
CA ALA A 155 -0.78 8.28 -17.03
C ALA A 155 -0.09 9.32 -16.13
N LEU A 156 -0.61 9.53 -14.91
CA LEU A 156 -0.02 10.46 -13.94
C LEU A 156 1.27 9.93 -13.34
N HIS A 157 1.36 8.62 -13.08
CA HIS A 157 2.63 7.98 -12.72
C HIS A 157 3.69 8.20 -13.81
N ASP A 158 3.33 7.92 -15.05
CA ASP A 158 4.27 7.96 -16.17
C ASP A 158 4.81 9.37 -16.42
N ASP A 159 3.95 10.41 -16.33
CA ASP A 159 4.37 11.82 -16.41
C ASP A 159 5.35 12.20 -15.28
N LEU A 160 5.04 11.84 -14.04
CA LEU A 160 5.91 12.13 -12.90
C LEU A 160 7.27 11.42 -13.05
N ALA A 161 7.27 10.17 -13.49
CA ALA A 161 8.48 9.39 -13.73
C ALA A 161 9.35 10.01 -14.85
N GLU A 162 8.73 10.44 -15.96
CA GLU A 162 9.43 11.13 -17.06
C GLU A 162 10.07 12.44 -16.64
N ARG A 163 9.45 13.14 -15.69
CA ARG A 163 10.00 14.36 -15.07
C ARG A 163 11.06 14.07 -14.01
N GLY A 164 11.43 12.80 -13.79
CA GLY A 164 12.48 12.38 -12.86
C GLY A 164 12.05 12.34 -11.39
N PHE A 165 10.76 12.40 -11.09
CA PHE A 165 10.30 12.28 -9.71
C PHE A 165 10.45 10.86 -9.18
N PRO A 166 10.74 10.69 -7.87
CA PRO A 166 10.78 9.38 -7.25
C PRO A 166 9.35 8.86 -7.06
N VAL A 167 8.81 8.18 -8.07
CA VAL A 167 7.46 7.59 -8.04
C VAL A 167 7.49 6.08 -8.21
N ALA A 168 6.40 5.44 -7.79
CA ALA A 168 6.12 4.03 -7.97
C ALA A 168 4.63 3.83 -8.23
N LEU A 169 4.28 2.70 -8.84
CA LEU A 169 2.92 2.39 -9.27
C LEU A 169 2.42 1.07 -8.69
N THR A 170 1.17 1.03 -8.27
CA THR A 170 0.49 -0.22 -7.93
C THR A 170 -0.23 -0.81 -9.14
N LEU A 171 -0.10 -2.11 -9.38
CA LEU A 171 -0.86 -2.87 -10.37
C LEU A 171 -1.57 -4.08 -9.73
N GLN A 172 -2.71 -4.48 -10.30
CA GLN A 172 -3.63 -5.43 -9.67
C GLN A 172 -3.78 -6.73 -10.47
N ALA A 173 -3.28 -7.85 -9.94
CA ALA A 173 -3.27 -9.15 -10.61
C ALA A 173 -4.66 -9.71 -11.00
N TYR A 174 -5.75 -9.23 -10.40
CA TYR A 174 -7.09 -9.65 -10.79
C TYR A 174 -7.57 -9.05 -12.13
N LEU A 175 -6.95 -7.99 -12.66
CA LEU A 175 -7.36 -7.42 -13.95
C LEU A 175 -6.68 -8.16 -15.11
N LYS A 176 -7.42 -8.36 -16.20
CA LYS A 176 -6.87 -8.99 -17.41
C LYS A 176 -5.87 -8.08 -18.13
N ARG A 177 -6.06 -6.76 -18.05
CA ARG A 177 -5.19 -5.76 -18.69
C ARG A 177 -3.79 -5.66 -18.07
N THR A 178 -3.62 -6.09 -16.81
CA THR A 178 -2.38 -5.88 -16.04
C THR A 178 -1.14 -6.51 -16.67
N GLU A 179 -1.28 -7.55 -17.48
CA GLU A 179 -0.14 -8.13 -18.21
C GLU A 179 0.47 -7.12 -19.19
N ALA A 180 -0.36 -6.42 -19.96
CA ALA A 180 0.09 -5.38 -20.88
C ALA A 180 0.61 -4.15 -20.15
N ASP A 181 -0.10 -3.70 -19.10
CA ASP A 181 0.30 -2.55 -18.29
C ASP A 181 1.68 -2.81 -17.63
N LEU A 182 1.87 -4.01 -17.04
CA LEU A 182 3.14 -4.39 -16.42
C LEU A 182 4.28 -4.46 -17.45
N ALA A 183 4.04 -5.02 -18.63
CA ALA A 183 5.05 -5.08 -19.68
C ALA A 183 5.51 -3.67 -20.11
N ALA A 184 4.60 -2.70 -20.16
CA ALA A 184 4.95 -1.30 -20.42
C ALA A 184 5.81 -0.70 -19.29
N GLN A 185 5.44 -0.96 -18.03
CA GLN A 185 6.18 -0.46 -16.87
C GLN A 185 7.57 -1.12 -16.71
N ILE A 186 7.70 -2.39 -17.10
CA ILE A 186 9.00 -3.08 -17.20
C ILE A 186 9.92 -2.35 -18.18
N ARG A 187 9.44 -2.06 -19.41
CA ARG A 187 10.25 -1.34 -20.41
C ARG A 187 10.70 0.05 -19.96
N ARG A 188 9.94 0.69 -19.07
CA ARG A 188 10.26 2.01 -18.49
C ARG A 188 11.25 1.94 -17.32
N GLY A 189 11.57 0.76 -16.82
CA GLY A 189 12.37 0.61 -15.60
C GLY A 189 11.64 1.08 -14.33
N SER A 190 10.30 1.08 -14.36
CA SER A 190 9.47 1.58 -13.28
C SER A 190 9.62 0.76 -11.99
N ARG A 191 9.15 1.33 -10.88
CA ARG A 191 8.99 0.62 -9.61
C ARG A 191 7.53 0.22 -9.48
N VAL A 192 7.24 -1.07 -9.36
CA VAL A 192 5.85 -1.56 -9.37
C VAL A 192 5.54 -2.45 -8.19
N ARG A 193 4.52 -2.05 -7.43
CA ARG A 193 3.80 -2.85 -6.44
C ARG A 193 2.76 -3.71 -7.11
N LEU A 194 2.98 -5.03 -7.14
CA LEU A 194 1.98 -5.98 -7.59
C LEU A 194 1.14 -6.47 -6.41
N VAL A 195 -0.15 -6.15 -6.41
CA VAL A 195 -1.15 -6.66 -5.46
C VAL A 195 -2.09 -7.65 -6.15
N LYS A 196 -2.86 -8.41 -5.37
CA LYS A 196 -3.98 -9.20 -5.89
C LYS A 196 -5.07 -8.31 -6.53
N GLY A 197 -5.36 -7.16 -5.91
CA GLY A 197 -6.56 -6.35 -6.15
C GLY A 197 -7.59 -6.53 -5.02
N ALA A 198 -8.23 -5.43 -4.62
CA ALA A 198 -9.14 -5.35 -3.46
C ALA A 198 -10.62 -5.17 -3.85
N PHE A 199 -10.91 -4.85 -5.11
CA PHE A 199 -12.26 -4.55 -5.59
C PHE A 199 -12.95 -5.79 -6.19
N VAL A 200 -14.27 -5.70 -6.31
CA VAL A 200 -15.07 -6.71 -7.01
C VAL A 200 -15.00 -6.40 -8.50
N GLY A 201 -14.36 -7.29 -9.26
CA GLY A 201 -14.29 -7.18 -10.72
C GLY A 201 -15.35 -8.03 -11.41
N GLU A 202 -15.67 -7.68 -12.65
CA GLU A 202 -16.58 -8.43 -13.51
C GLU A 202 -15.82 -9.34 -14.49
N PRO A 203 -16.40 -10.48 -14.91
CA PRO A 203 -15.74 -11.41 -15.83
C PRO A 203 -15.30 -10.79 -17.16
N ALA A 204 -15.90 -9.66 -17.58
CA ALA A 204 -15.51 -8.96 -18.81
C ALA A 204 -14.04 -8.50 -18.74
N TYR A 205 -13.64 -7.85 -17.65
CA TYR A 205 -12.32 -7.21 -17.51
C TYR A 205 -11.43 -7.80 -16.40
N ALA A 206 -11.97 -8.66 -15.53
CA ALA A 206 -11.25 -9.22 -14.39
C ALA A 206 -11.38 -10.75 -14.30
N TYR A 207 -10.37 -11.39 -13.71
CA TYR A 207 -10.43 -12.75 -13.22
C TYR A 207 -11.24 -12.79 -11.93
N THR A 208 -12.40 -13.47 -11.94
CA THR A 208 -13.32 -13.51 -10.79
C THR A 208 -13.09 -14.71 -9.89
N ARG A 209 -12.43 -15.77 -10.38
CA ARG A 209 -12.12 -16.96 -9.59
C ARG A 209 -10.73 -16.84 -8.96
N ARG A 210 -10.62 -17.24 -7.69
CA ARG A 210 -9.34 -17.21 -6.95
C ARG A 210 -8.19 -17.97 -7.62
N PRO A 211 -8.39 -19.19 -8.19
CA PRO A 211 -7.32 -19.89 -8.91
C PRO A 211 -6.80 -19.10 -10.10
N ASP A 212 -7.69 -18.45 -10.86
CA ASP A 212 -7.33 -17.68 -12.05
C ASP A 212 -6.52 -16.43 -11.67
N VAL A 213 -6.92 -15.72 -10.61
CA VAL A 213 -6.15 -14.59 -10.07
C VAL A 213 -4.77 -15.04 -9.58
N LYS A 214 -4.68 -16.19 -8.90
CA LYS A 214 -3.40 -16.74 -8.42
C LYS A 214 -2.50 -17.19 -9.57
N ALA A 215 -3.07 -17.77 -10.63
CA ALA A 215 -2.35 -18.13 -11.85
C ALA A 215 -1.83 -16.87 -12.57
N ASN A 216 -2.65 -15.83 -12.70
CA ASN A 216 -2.20 -14.55 -13.26
C ASN A 216 -1.11 -13.90 -12.38
N SER A 217 -1.26 -13.93 -11.06
CA SER A 217 -0.24 -13.41 -10.12
C SER A 217 1.13 -14.08 -10.35
N ARG A 218 1.16 -15.41 -10.57
CA ARG A 218 2.40 -16.13 -10.88
C ARG A 218 3.02 -15.67 -12.20
N ARG A 219 2.21 -15.55 -13.27
CA ARG A 219 2.67 -15.06 -14.58
C ARG A 219 3.24 -13.64 -14.50
N LEU A 220 2.59 -12.75 -13.75
CA LEU A 220 3.06 -11.39 -13.55
C LEU A 220 4.37 -11.37 -12.72
N ILE A 221 4.49 -12.21 -11.68
CA ILE A 221 5.75 -12.36 -10.94
C ILE A 221 6.87 -12.89 -11.86
N ASP A 222 6.58 -13.84 -12.75
CA ASP A 222 7.57 -14.34 -13.71
C ASP A 222 8.09 -13.22 -14.62
N ALA A 223 7.20 -12.33 -15.08
CA ALA A 223 7.56 -11.15 -15.87
C ALA A 223 8.35 -10.11 -15.05
N MET A 224 7.96 -9.84 -13.80
CA MET A 224 8.63 -8.91 -12.90
C MET A 224 10.10 -9.27 -12.63
N PHE A 225 10.43 -10.57 -12.66
CA PHE A 225 11.78 -11.09 -12.43
C PHE A 225 12.45 -11.61 -13.72
N SER A 226 11.97 -11.21 -14.90
CA SER A 226 12.60 -11.55 -16.18
C SER A 226 13.96 -10.87 -16.36
N GLU A 227 14.73 -11.32 -17.34
CA GLU A 227 15.97 -10.68 -17.75
C GLU A 227 15.71 -9.25 -18.25
N ASP A 228 14.72 -9.06 -19.13
CA ASP A 228 14.28 -7.74 -19.61
C ASP A 228 13.98 -6.77 -18.45
N ALA A 229 13.29 -7.24 -17.41
CA ALA A 229 12.99 -6.42 -16.23
C ALA A 229 14.26 -6.02 -15.48
N ARG A 230 15.19 -6.95 -15.32
CA ARG A 230 16.48 -6.68 -14.66
C ARG A 230 17.30 -5.67 -15.44
N GLU A 231 17.40 -5.83 -16.76
CA GLU A 231 18.17 -4.96 -17.66
C GLU A 231 17.57 -3.56 -17.77
N ALA A 232 16.24 -3.45 -17.79
CA ALA A 232 15.54 -2.17 -17.78
C ALA A 232 15.66 -1.41 -16.44
N GLY A 233 16.24 -2.03 -15.40
CA GLY A 233 16.34 -1.43 -14.07
C GLY A 233 15.02 -1.38 -13.30
N PHE A 234 14.04 -2.20 -13.71
CA PHE A 234 12.76 -2.34 -13.04
C PHE A 234 12.94 -2.75 -11.57
N TYR A 235 12.11 -2.20 -10.67
CA TYR A 235 12.14 -2.55 -9.25
C TYR A 235 10.84 -3.28 -8.86
N PRO A 236 10.89 -4.62 -8.68
CA PRO A 236 9.73 -5.39 -8.32
C PRO A 236 9.39 -5.30 -6.82
N ILE A 237 8.13 -5.00 -6.53
CA ILE A 237 7.55 -5.02 -5.18
C ILE A 237 6.39 -6.01 -5.18
N VAL A 238 6.54 -7.15 -4.50
CA VAL A 238 5.51 -8.21 -4.45
C VAL A 238 4.70 -8.05 -3.16
N ALA A 239 3.54 -7.40 -3.26
CA ALA A 239 2.66 -7.11 -2.14
C ALA A 239 1.63 -8.24 -1.92
N THR A 240 1.97 -9.21 -1.07
CA THR A 240 1.10 -10.36 -0.81
C THR A 240 1.34 -10.99 0.55
N HIS A 241 0.30 -11.59 1.09
CA HIS A 241 0.36 -12.45 2.26
C HIS A 241 0.34 -13.93 1.90
N ASP A 242 0.41 -14.32 0.61
CA ASP A 242 0.43 -15.72 0.20
C ASP A 242 1.88 -16.25 0.19
N ALA A 243 2.16 -17.18 1.11
CA ALA A 243 3.51 -17.74 1.26
C ALA A 243 3.98 -18.49 0.01
N HIS A 244 3.07 -19.04 -0.79
CA HIS A 244 3.43 -19.72 -2.03
C HIS A 244 3.80 -18.74 -3.14
N LEU A 245 3.19 -17.54 -3.16
CA LEU A 245 3.58 -16.51 -4.13
C LEU A 245 4.91 -15.86 -3.74
N ILE A 246 5.17 -15.69 -2.44
CA ILE A 246 6.47 -15.21 -1.94
C ILE A 246 7.57 -16.21 -2.28
N ALA A 247 7.37 -17.50 -2.00
CA ALA A 247 8.33 -18.54 -2.36
C ALA A 247 8.61 -18.55 -3.87
N HIS A 248 7.55 -18.50 -4.70
CA HIS A 248 7.67 -18.41 -6.15
C HIS A 248 8.49 -17.19 -6.60
N ALA A 249 8.22 -16.01 -6.05
CA ALA A 249 8.98 -14.80 -6.35
C ALA A 249 10.47 -14.92 -5.97
N ARG A 250 10.80 -15.51 -4.81
CA ARG A 250 12.19 -15.76 -4.39
C ARG A 250 12.90 -16.72 -5.34
N ASP A 251 12.22 -17.79 -5.76
CA ASP A 251 12.76 -18.75 -6.71
C ASP A 251 13.05 -18.08 -8.07
N ARG A 252 12.13 -17.23 -8.55
CA ARG A 252 12.33 -16.46 -9.79
C ARG A 252 13.45 -15.44 -9.66
N ALA A 253 13.53 -14.71 -8.55
CA ALA A 253 14.60 -13.77 -8.27
C ALA A 253 15.97 -14.47 -8.28
N ARG A 254 16.10 -15.59 -7.56
CA ARG A 254 17.34 -16.38 -7.52
C ARG A 254 17.72 -16.93 -8.90
N ALA A 255 16.77 -17.53 -9.61
CA ALA A 255 17.01 -18.09 -10.94
C ALA A 255 17.38 -17.00 -11.97
N GLY A 256 16.82 -15.80 -11.84
CA GLY A 256 17.13 -14.63 -12.68
C GLY A 256 18.36 -13.83 -12.23
N GLY A 257 19.10 -14.29 -11.22
CA GLY A 257 20.29 -13.61 -10.71
C GLY A 257 20.02 -12.22 -10.12
N TRP A 258 18.83 -12.00 -9.55
CA TRP A 258 18.49 -10.75 -8.88
C TRP A 258 19.21 -10.65 -7.54
N THR A 259 19.94 -9.55 -7.33
CA THR A 259 20.60 -9.27 -6.05
C THR A 259 19.55 -8.97 -4.97
N PRO A 260 19.64 -9.60 -3.78
CA PRO A 260 18.79 -9.24 -2.64
C PRO A 260 18.81 -7.72 -2.38
N GLY A 261 17.63 -7.16 -2.16
CA GLY A 261 17.44 -5.72 -2.01
C GLY A 261 17.32 -4.93 -3.32
N ARG A 262 17.32 -5.59 -4.48
CA ARG A 262 16.85 -4.99 -5.75
C ARG A 262 15.38 -5.30 -6.04
N TYR A 263 14.69 -5.88 -5.05
CA TYR A 263 13.27 -6.14 -5.00
C TYR A 263 12.84 -6.17 -3.52
N GLU A 264 11.54 -6.11 -3.25
CA GLU A 264 11.02 -6.25 -1.89
C GLU A 264 9.65 -6.96 -1.83
N PHE A 265 9.35 -7.45 -0.64
CA PHE A 265 8.02 -7.97 -0.29
C PHE A 265 7.27 -6.97 0.54
N GLU A 266 5.98 -6.85 0.29
CA GLU A 266 5.12 -5.95 1.04
C GLU A 266 3.94 -6.69 1.67
N MET A 267 3.64 -6.30 2.91
CA MET A 267 2.53 -6.85 3.69
C MET A 267 1.82 -5.74 4.45
N LEU A 268 0.59 -5.99 4.88
CA LEU A 268 -0.15 -5.06 5.74
C LEU A 268 0.33 -5.20 7.18
N LEU A 269 0.46 -4.08 7.88
CA LEU A 269 0.68 -4.06 9.32
C LEU A 269 -0.38 -4.91 10.05
N GLY A 270 0.03 -5.73 11.02
CA GLY A 270 -0.85 -6.59 11.80
C GLY A 270 -1.29 -7.90 11.11
N VAL A 271 -0.94 -8.13 9.83
CA VAL A 271 -1.35 -9.30 9.06
C VAL A 271 -0.14 -10.21 8.79
N ARG A 272 -0.18 -11.44 9.31
CA ARG A 272 0.91 -12.43 9.18
C ARG A 272 2.31 -11.89 9.52
N GLU A 273 2.45 -10.97 10.48
CA GLU A 273 3.75 -10.41 10.86
C GLU A 273 4.86 -11.44 11.20
N PRO A 274 4.56 -12.64 11.76
CA PRO A 274 5.59 -13.66 11.91
C PRO A 274 6.25 -14.07 10.59
N LEU A 275 5.50 -14.08 9.48
CA LEU A 275 6.05 -14.31 8.15
C LEU A 275 6.94 -13.14 7.70
N ALA A 276 6.49 -11.90 7.90
CA ALA A 276 7.27 -10.72 7.55
C ALA A 276 8.63 -10.70 8.28
N ARG A 277 8.61 -10.98 9.60
CA ARG A 277 9.84 -11.10 10.39
C ARG A 277 10.74 -12.23 9.94
N ALA A 278 10.18 -13.40 9.64
CA ALA A 278 10.97 -14.54 9.16
C ALA A 278 11.70 -14.18 7.85
N LEU A 279 11.01 -13.55 6.91
CA LEU A 279 11.61 -13.08 5.64
C LEU A 279 12.72 -12.05 5.87
N ALA A 280 12.51 -11.09 6.79
CA ALA A 280 13.54 -10.11 7.12
C ALA A 280 14.80 -10.75 7.75
N VAL A 281 14.62 -11.74 8.64
CA VAL A 281 15.73 -12.52 9.22
C VAL A 281 16.47 -13.33 8.14
N GLU A 282 15.75 -13.81 7.13
CA GLU A 282 16.34 -14.49 5.96
C GLU A 282 17.04 -13.53 4.97
N GLY A 283 17.10 -12.23 5.29
CA GLY A 283 17.79 -11.21 4.50
C GLY A 283 16.97 -10.59 3.37
N GLU A 284 15.68 -10.92 3.27
CA GLU A 284 14.78 -10.28 2.30
C GLU A 284 14.44 -8.86 2.74
N ARG A 285 14.29 -7.93 1.79
CA ARG A 285 13.68 -6.63 2.11
C ARG A 285 12.18 -6.81 2.25
N VAL A 286 11.67 -6.45 3.43
CA VAL A 286 10.24 -6.52 3.74
C VAL A 286 9.77 -5.16 4.22
N ARG A 287 8.68 -4.66 3.61
CA ARG A 287 8.03 -3.42 3.99
C ARG A 287 6.61 -3.69 4.48
N LEU A 288 6.25 -3.10 5.61
CA LEU A 288 4.88 -3.09 6.09
C LEU A 288 4.17 -1.82 5.61
N TYR A 289 2.99 -1.99 5.05
CA TYR A 289 2.05 -0.90 4.80
C TYR A 289 1.45 -0.49 6.15
N VAL A 290 1.78 0.73 6.60
CA VAL A 290 1.45 1.29 7.91
C VAL A 290 0.47 2.44 7.71
N PRO A 291 -0.84 2.17 7.91
CA PRO A 291 -1.83 3.21 7.97
C PRO A 291 -1.61 4.05 9.23
N PHE A 292 -1.78 5.36 9.13
CA PHE A 292 -1.76 6.29 10.25
C PHE A 292 -2.86 7.35 10.08
N GLY A 293 -3.23 8.05 11.15
CA GLY A 293 -4.33 9.02 11.12
C GLY A 293 -5.38 8.77 12.19
N ARG A 294 -6.30 9.72 12.32
CA ARG A 294 -7.35 9.73 13.36
C ARG A 294 -8.56 8.87 12.98
N ASP A 295 -8.84 8.69 11.69
CA ASP A 295 -9.97 7.90 11.18
C ASP A 295 -9.66 6.41 11.01
N TRP A 296 -9.17 5.82 12.11
CA TRP A 296 -8.65 4.46 12.12
C TRP A 296 -9.74 3.37 12.09
N TRP A 297 -10.96 3.69 12.54
CA TRP A 297 -12.03 2.70 12.75
C TRP A 297 -12.59 2.11 11.44
N PRO A 298 -13.01 2.90 10.43
CA PRO A 298 -13.55 2.34 9.20
C PRO A 298 -12.55 1.42 8.49
N TYR A 299 -11.27 1.81 8.45
CA TYR A 299 -10.19 0.99 7.91
C TYR A 299 -10.04 -0.34 8.66
N THR A 300 -9.97 -0.29 9.99
CA THR A 300 -9.83 -1.50 10.84
C THR A 300 -10.99 -2.46 10.62
N VAL A 301 -12.21 -1.95 10.56
CA VAL A 301 -13.42 -2.76 10.35
C VAL A 301 -13.41 -3.43 8.98
N ARG A 302 -13.02 -2.72 7.90
CA ARG A 302 -12.85 -3.33 6.57
C ARG A 302 -11.83 -4.47 6.60
N ARG A 303 -10.67 -4.27 7.26
CA ARG A 303 -9.60 -5.29 7.38
C ARG A 303 -9.98 -6.50 8.22
N ILE A 304 -10.77 -6.31 9.28
CA ILE A 304 -11.36 -7.42 10.03
C ILE A 304 -12.41 -8.14 9.17
N GLY A 305 -13.17 -7.41 8.36
CA GLY A 305 -14.16 -7.97 7.44
C GLY A 305 -13.56 -8.88 6.35
N GLU A 306 -12.33 -8.62 5.92
CA GLU A 306 -11.63 -9.42 4.90
C GLU A 306 -11.31 -10.86 5.35
N SER A 307 -11.28 -11.14 6.66
CA SER A 307 -11.04 -12.49 7.19
C SER A 307 -11.89 -12.78 8.44
N PRO A 308 -12.85 -13.72 8.37
CA PRO A 308 -13.65 -14.14 9.53
C PRO A 308 -12.81 -14.67 10.71
N ALA A 309 -11.57 -15.09 10.47
CA ALA A 309 -10.65 -15.48 11.55
C ALA A 309 -10.30 -14.31 12.49
N ASN A 310 -10.46 -13.07 12.02
CA ASN A 310 -10.27 -11.85 12.82
C ASN A 310 -11.53 -11.48 13.62
N ALA A 311 -12.65 -12.20 13.48
CA ALA A 311 -13.90 -11.92 14.19
C ALA A 311 -13.76 -11.98 15.72
N ALA A 312 -12.91 -12.88 16.23
CA ALA A 312 -12.63 -12.98 17.67
C ALA A 312 -11.91 -11.73 18.22
N LEU A 313 -11.09 -11.05 17.40
CA LEU A 313 -10.47 -9.77 17.77
C LEU A 313 -11.52 -8.66 17.86
N LEU A 314 -12.48 -8.63 16.95
CA LEU A 314 -13.59 -7.68 16.99
C LEU A 314 -14.49 -7.93 18.20
N ALA A 315 -14.86 -9.18 18.47
CA ALA A 315 -15.69 -9.53 19.62
C ALA A 315 -15.04 -9.11 20.94
N ARG A 316 -13.72 -9.31 21.09
CA ARG A 316 -12.95 -8.83 22.26
C ARG A 316 -12.89 -7.31 22.34
N ALA A 317 -12.73 -6.61 21.23
CA ALA A 317 -12.69 -5.14 21.22
C ALA A 317 -14.06 -4.49 21.48
N LEU A 318 -15.16 -5.17 21.10
CA LEU A 318 -16.54 -4.73 21.36
C LEU A 318 -17.01 -5.05 22.79
N ALA A 319 -16.43 -6.07 23.44
CA ALA A 319 -16.83 -6.52 24.78
C ALA A 319 -16.26 -5.67 25.93
N GLY A 320 -15.26 -4.81 25.66
CA GLY A 320 -14.55 -4.05 26.71
C GLY A 320 -13.38 -4.80 27.33
#